data_AF-A0A7Y9RLF6-F1
#
_entry.id   AF-A0A7Y9RLF6-F1
#
_cell.length_a   1.000
_cell.length_b   1.000
_cell.length_c   1.000
_cell.angle_alpha   90.00
_cell.angle_beta   90.00
_cell.angle_gamma   90.00
#
_symmetry.space_group_name_H-M   'P 1'
#
loop_
_entity.id
_entity.type
_entity.pdbx_description
1 polymer ?
#
loop_
_entity_poly.entity_id
_entity_poly.type
_entity_poly.pdbx_seq_one_letter_code
_entity_poly.pdbx_strand_id
1 'polypeptide(L)'
;MRIQHWQDAASLLVGVWLVLSSFILGLSGAAVWITIALGLGVVLFAVEAFVIPSYLEEWGEMLLGLALVLAPWTIGYESASATVSSVLSGILVILLGGWELMTDRDFTAWWHDRWHHPAG
;
A
#
# COMPACT_ATOMS: atom_id res chain seq x y z
N MET A 1 -4.80 -6.70 -21.82
CA MET A 1 -4.26 -8.06 -21.61
C MET A 1 -3.71 -8.08 -20.20
N ARG A 2 -4.29 -8.93 -19.37
CA ARG A 2 -4.24 -8.91 -17.90
C ARG A 2 -2.88 -9.37 -17.38
N ILE A 3 -1.99 -8.42 -17.15
CA ILE A 3 -0.77 -8.63 -16.35
C ILE A 3 -1.10 -8.52 -14.83
N GLN A 4 -2.39 -8.49 -14.43
CA GLN A 4 -2.84 -7.91 -13.16
C GLN A 4 -2.47 -8.70 -11.89
N HIS A 5 -2.50 -10.03 -11.85
CA HIS A 5 -2.41 -10.74 -10.54
C HIS A 5 -1.05 -10.79 -9.86
N TRP A 6 0.06 -10.51 -10.56
CA TRP A 6 1.38 -10.61 -9.91
C TRP A 6 1.68 -9.37 -9.06
N GLN A 7 1.03 -8.23 -9.34
CA GLN A 7 1.20 -6.98 -8.61
C GLN A 7 0.51 -7.08 -7.25
N ASP A 8 -0.77 -7.47 -7.25
CA ASP A 8 -1.53 -7.86 -6.07
C ASP A 8 -0.77 -8.90 -5.22
N ALA A 9 -0.20 -9.93 -5.87
CA ALA A 9 0.59 -10.95 -5.17
C ALA A 9 1.88 -10.38 -4.55
N ALA A 10 2.53 -9.41 -5.22
CA ALA A 10 3.70 -8.73 -4.69
C ALA A 10 3.33 -7.82 -3.51
N SER A 11 2.27 -7.02 -3.61
CA SER A 11 1.73 -6.21 -2.49
C SER A 11 1.36 -7.10 -1.30
N LEU A 12 0.71 -8.23 -1.54
CA LEU A 12 0.39 -9.23 -0.52
C LEU A 12 1.65 -9.75 0.20
N LEU A 13 2.69 -10.12 -0.56
CA LEU A 13 3.96 -10.57 0.02
C LEU A 13 4.63 -9.46 0.85
N VAL A 14 4.56 -8.20 0.40
CA VAL A 14 5.08 -7.05 1.15
C VAL A 14 4.32 -6.86 2.46
N GLY A 15 2.99 -6.94 2.44
CA GLY A 15 2.16 -6.84 3.64
C GLY A 15 2.47 -7.94 4.65
N VAL A 16 2.61 -9.20 4.19
CA VAL A 16 3.02 -10.33 5.04
C VAL A 16 4.43 -10.11 5.61
N TRP A 17 5.37 -9.65 4.78
CA TRP A 17 6.73 -9.32 5.22
C TRP A 17 6.73 -8.25 6.31
N LEU A 18 5.90 -7.21 6.20
CA LEU A 18 5.81 -6.15 7.22
C LEU A 18 5.37 -6.69 8.58
N VAL A 19 4.35 -7.56 8.59
CA VAL A 19 3.89 -8.20 9.83
C VAL A 19 5.01 -9.04 10.46
N LEU A 20 5.71 -9.86 9.66
CA LEU A 20 6.80 -10.70 10.16
C LEU A 20 8.02 -9.88 10.59
N SER A 21 8.39 -8.86 9.82
CA SER A 21 9.55 -8.00 10.09
C SER A 21 9.37 -7.19 11.37
N SER A 22 8.13 -6.93 11.80
CA SER A 22 7.85 -6.31 13.11
C SER A 22 8.47 -7.09 14.28
N PHE A 23 8.53 -8.42 14.17
CA PHE A 23 9.13 -9.30 15.17
C PHE A 23 10.62 -9.58 14.88
N ILE A 24 10.99 -9.73 13.61
CA ILE A 24 12.35 -10.11 13.20
C ILE A 24 13.35 -8.95 13.37
N LEU A 25 12.92 -7.72 13.07
CA LEU A 25 13.79 -6.53 13.08
C LEU A 25 13.85 -5.83 14.45
N GLY A 26 13.26 -6.44 15.48
CA GLY A 26 13.34 -5.97 16.85
C GLY A 26 12.63 -4.63 17.08
N LEU A 27 11.53 -4.37 16.37
CA LEU A 27 10.69 -3.21 16.69
C LEU A 27 10.12 -3.38 18.11
N SER A 28 9.89 -2.25 18.78
CA SER A 28 9.39 -2.24 20.16
C SER A 28 8.33 -1.14 20.34
N GLY A 29 7.54 -1.26 21.41
CA GLY A 29 6.52 -0.27 21.76
C GLY A 29 5.46 -0.08 20.67
N ALA A 30 5.12 1.17 20.37
CA ALA A 30 4.10 1.53 19.38
C ALA A 30 4.48 1.12 17.94
N ALA A 31 5.78 1.07 17.64
CA ALA A 31 6.27 0.77 16.30
C ALA A 31 5.88 -0.62 15.81
N VAL A 32 5.81 -1.61 16.71
CA VAL A 32 5.37 -2.98 16.39
C VAL A 32 3.93 -2.95 15.89
N TRP A 33 3.03 -2.37 16.68
CA TRP A 33 1.60 -2.39 16.39
C TRP A 33 1.25 -1.58 15.13
N ILE A 34 1.93 -0.46 14.92
CA ILE A 34 1.72 0.37 13.73
C ILE A 34 2.23 -0.35 12.48
N THR A 35 3.41 -0.98 12.54
CA THR A 35 3.92 -1.78 11.41
C THR A 35 2.99 -2.94 11.08
N ILE A 36 2.48 -3.65 12.10
CA ILE A 36 1.52 -4.74 11.91
C ILE A 36 0.23 -4.22 11.30
N ALA A 37 -0.34 -3.11 11.82
CA ALA A 37 -1.58 -2.55 11.32
C ALA A 37 -1.46 -2.11 9.85
N LEU A 38 -0.36 -1.44 9.50
CA LEU A 38 -0.08 -1.04 8.12
C LEU A 38 0.15 -2.26 7.21
N GLY A 39 0.91 -3.26 7.67
CA GLY A 39 1.13 -4.51 6.94
C GLY A 39 -0.16 -5.27 6.69
N LEU A 40 -1.04 -5.38 7.69
CA LEU A 40 -2.36 -5.99 7.55
C LEU A 40 -3.28 -5.19 6.63
N GLY A 41 -3.18 -3.85 6.65
CA GLY A 41 -3.88 -3.00 5.70
C GLY A 41 -3.49 -3.31 4.26
N VAL A 42 -2.19 -3.43 3.99
CA VAL A 42 -1.67 -3.79 2.65
C VAL A 42 -2.16 -5.18 2.26
N VAL A 43 -2.11 -6.17 3.17
CA VAL A 43 -2.65 -7.51 2.91
C VAL A 43 -4.15 -7.45 2.57
N LEU A 44 -4.93 -6.65 3.30
CA LEU A 44 -6.37 -6.56 3.10
C LEU A 44 -6.71 -6.02 1.71
N PHE A 45 -6.08 -4.92 1.30
CA PHE A 45 -6.29 -4.34 -0.02
C PHE A 45 -5.85 -5.31 -1.11
N ALA A 46 -4.62 -5.85 -1.03
CA ALA A 46 -4.14 -6.82 -2.00
C ALA A 46 -5.02 -8.09 -2.12
N VAL A 47 -5.68 -8.51 -1.04
CA VAL A 47 -6.67 -9.61 -1.09
C VAL A 47 -7.98 -9.17 -1.76
N GLU A 48 -8.41 -7.93 -1.53
CA GLU A 48 -9.58 -7.33 -2.16
C GLU A 48 -9.42 -7.26 -3.69
N ALA A 49 -8.25 -6.92 -4.23
CA ALA A 49 -7.96 -6.92 -5.68
C ALA A 49 -8.34 -8.22 -6.38
N PHE A 50 -8.03 -9.35 -5.74
CA PHE A 50 -8.30 -10.66 -6.32
C PHE A 50 -9.80 -10.93 -6.46
N VAL A 51 -10.64 -10.24 -5.68
CA VAL A 51 -12.10 -10.45 -5.65
C VAL A 51 -12.83 -9.34 -6.41
N ILE A 52 -12.50 -8.08 -6.15
CA ILE A 52 -13.18 -6.89 -6.68
C ILE A 52 -12.12 -5.84 -7.09
N PRO A 53 -11.64 -5.87 -8.34
CA PRO A 53 -10.74 -4.84 -8.84
C PRO A 53 -11.44 -3.47 -8.78
N SER A 54 -10.89 -2.55 -7.98
CA SER A 54 -11.49 -1.24 -7.69
C SER A 54 -10.41 -0.19 -7.57
N TYR A 55 -10.67 1.00 -8.14
CA TYR A 55 -9.77 2.15 -8.02
C TYR A 55 -9.53 2.58 -6.56
N LEU A 56 -10.46 2.30 -5.64
CA LEU A 56 -10.31 2.64 -4.23
C LEU A 56 -9.17 1.86 -3.56
N GLU A 57 -8.93 0.65 -4.05
CA GLU A 57 -7.85 -0.20 -3.58
C GLU A 57 -6.50 0.40 -3.95
N GLU A 58 -6.31 0.78 -5.22
CA GLU A 58 -5.07 1.36 -5.72
C GLU A 58 -4.69 2.63 -4.93
N TRP A 59 -5.69 3.50 -4.65
CA TRP A 59 -5.51 4.66 -3.79
C TRP A 59 -5.20 4.28 -2.33
N GLY A 60 -5.85 3.25 -1.81
CA GLY A 60 -5.61 2.70 -0.47
C GLY A 60 -4.19 2.20 -0.30
N GLU A 61 -3.68 1.43 -1.27
CA GLU A 61 -2.30 0.96 -1.32
C GLU A 61 -1.30 2.13 -1.37
N MET A 62 -1.54 3.14 -2.21
CA MET A 62 -0.69 4.33 -2.26
C MET A 62 -0.65 5.08 -0.90
N LEU A 63 -1.79 5.24 -0.24
CA LEU A 63 -1.87 5.90 1.06
C LEU A 63 -1.18 5.08 2.16
N LEU A 64 -1.35 3.76 2.15
CA LEU A 64 -0.67 2.86 3.09
C LEU A 64 0.84 2.81 2.86
N GLY A 65 1.27 2.77 1.60
CA GLY A 65 2.68 2.84 1.25
C GLY A 65 3.30 4.17 1.68
N LEU A 66 2.58 5.29 1.55
CA LEU A 66 3.03 6.57 2.08
C LEU A 66 3.11 6.57 3.61
N ALA A 67 2.11 6.00 4.29
CA ALA A 67 2.13 5.85 5.74
C ALA A 67 3.33 5.00 6.20
N LEU A 68 3.67 3.92 5.48
CA LEU A 68 4.85 3.09 5.76
C LEU A 68 6.17 3.81 5.55
N VAL A 69 6.25 4.69 4.55
CA VAL A 69 7.42 5.56 4.38
C VAL A 69 7.53 6.51 5.55
N LEU A 70 6.45 7.14 6.00
CA LEU A 70 6.51 8.15 7.07
C LEU A 70 6.55 7.55 8.50
N ALA A 71 6.18 6.28 8.67
CA ALA A 71 6.09 5.62 9.97
C ALA A 71 7.39 5.67 10.81
N PRO A 72 8.59 5.42 10.25
CA PRO A 72 9.82 5.44 11.04
C PRO A 72 10.12 6.78 11.71
N TRP A 73 9.81 7.88 11.04
CA TRP A 73 10.06 9.23 11.55
C TRP A 73 8.96 9.74 12.47
N THR A 74 7.71 9.34 12.21
CA THR A 74 6.57 9.75 13.05
C THR A 74 6.51 8.99 14.37
N ILE A 75 6.91 7.71 14.35
CA ILE A 75 6.86 6.82 15.52
C ILE A 75 8.22 6.70 16.21
N GLY A 76 9.32 6.99 15.51
CA GLY A 76 10.67 6.96 16.06
C GLY A 76 11.26 5.55 16.10
N TYR A 77 11.39 4.91 14.93
CA TYR A 77 11.99 3.58 14.85
C TYR A 77 13.47 3.65 15.22
N GLU A 78 13.89 2.88 16.23
CA GLU A 78 15.27 2.89 16.71
C GLU A 78 16.23 2.08 15.81
N SER A 79 15.70 1.07 15.13
CA SER A 79 16.50 0.18 14.28
C SER A 79 16.60 0.71 12.85
N ALA A 80 17.84 0.91 12.37
CA ALA A 80 18.09 1.32 10.99
C ALA A 80 17.56 0.29 9.97
N SER A 81 17.63 -1.01 10.28
CA SER A 81 17.11 -2.06 9.40
C SER A 81 15.58 -2.05 9.35
N ALA A 82 14.91 -1.77 10.47
CA ALA A 82 13.46 -1.59 10.50
C ALA A 82 13.01 -0.38 9.67
N THR A 83 13.72 0.74 9.79
CA THR A 83 13.47 1.94 8.99
C THR A 83 13.61 1.66 7.50
N VAL A 84 14.72 1.04 7.08
CA VAL A 84 14.94 0.69 5.68
C VAL A 84 13.87 -0.27 5.18
N SER A 85 13.52 -1.30 5.95
CA SER A 85 12.46 -2.25 5.57
C SER A 85 11.11 -1.54 5.38
N SER A 86 10.69 -0.70 6.34
CA SER A 86 9.42 0.03 6.26
C SER A 86 9.37 0.95 5.04
N VAL A 87 10.44 1.71 4.81
CA VAL A 87 10.52 2.66 3.69
C VAL A 87 10.54 1.94 2.34
N LEU A 88 11.36 0.90 2.20
CA LEU A 88 11.42 0.14 0.95
C LEU A 88 10.10 -0.56 0.64
N SER A 89 9.47 -1.17 1.65
CA SER A 89 8.14 -1.76 1.50
C SER A 89 7.11 -0.71 1.12
N GLY A 90 7.10 0.46 1.76
CA GLY A 90 6.17 1.55 1.44
C GLY A 90 6.35 2.09 0.02
N ILE A 91 7.60 2.29 -0.42
CA ILE A 91 7.90 2.70 -1.81
C ILE A 91 7.42 1.63 -2.79
N LEU A 92 7.68 0.35 -2.50
CA LEU A 92 7.28 -0.73 -3.40
C LEU A 92 5.76 -0.78 -3.58
N VAL A 93 4.99 -0.66 -2.49
CA VAL A 93 3.53 -0.62 -2.54
C VAL A 93 3.02 0.60 -3.33
N ILE A 94 3.61 1.80 -3.12
CA ILE A 94 3.27 2.99 -3.93
C ILE A 94 3.52 2.76 -5.42
N LEU A 95 4.66 2.15 -5.76
CA LEU A 95 5.01 1.90 -7.16
C LEU A 95 4.08 0.87 -7.80
N LEU A 96 3.64 -0.14 -7.05
CA LEU A 96 2.68 -1.15 -7.53
C LEU A 96 1.31 -0.53 -7.77
N GLY A 97 0.69 0.10 -6.76
CA GLY A 97 -0.62 0.75 -6.92
C GLY A 97 -0.60 1.90 -7.93
N GLY A 98 0.50 2.67 -7.99
CA GLY A 98 0.67 3.72 -8.99
C GLY A 98 0.82 3.18 -10.42
N TRP A 99 1.44 2.00 -10.59
CA TRP A 99 1.53 1.34 -11.88
C TRP A 99 0.16 0.89 -12.38
N GLU A 100 -0.67 0.34 -11.49
CA GLU A 100 -2.03 -0.09 -11.79
C GLU A 100 -2.88 1.10 -12.26
N LEU A 101 -2.87 2.20 -11.50
CA LEU A 101 -3.54 3.46 -11.87
C LEU A 101 -3.10 4.02 -13.23
N MET A 102 -1.81 3.90 -13.58
CA MET A 102 -1.31 4.35 -14.88
C MET A 102 -1.66 3.40 -16.03
N THR A 103 -1.81 2.11 -15.73
CA THR A 103 -2.07 1.09 -16.74
C THR A 103 -3.55 0.95 -17.04
N ASP A 104 -4.42 1.16 -16.04
CA ASP A 104 -5.87 1.21 -16.21
C ASP A 104 -6.32 2.60 -16.71
N ARG A 105 -6.66 2.64 -18.00
CA ARG A 105 -7.02 3.87 -18.73
C ARG A 105 -8.35 4.50 -18.29
N ASP A 106 -9.12 3.82 -17.44
CA ASP A 106 -10.41 4.31 -16.95
C ASP A 106 -10.29 5.43 -15.90
N PHE A 107 -9.10 5.63 -15.32
CA PHE A 107 -8.84 6.73 -14.37
C PHE A 107 -9.08 8.12 -15.00
N THR A 108 -8.69 8.31 -16.27
CA THR A 108 -8.89 9.59 -16.98
C THR A 108 -10.36 9.80 -17.37
N ALA A 109 -11.09 8.72 -17.68
CA ALA A 109 -12.48 8.79 -18.11
C ALA A 109 -13.43 9.13 -16.95
N TRP A 110 -13.23 8.53 -15.77
CA TRP A 110 -14.05 8.80 -14.58
C TRP A 110 -13.81 10.19 -13.97
N TRP A 111 -12.56 10.68 -13.96
CA TRP A 111 -12.27 12.05 -13.52
C TRP A 111 -13.01 13.05 -14.42
N HIS A 112 -13.08 12.83 -15.73
CA HIS A 112 -13.86 13.68 -16.61
C HIS A 112 -15.38 13.60 -16.32
N ASP A 113 -15.96 12.42 -16.15
CA ASP A 113 -17.42 12.30 -15.96
C ASP A 113 -17.92 12.83 -14.60
N ARG A 114 -17.15 12.68 -13.52
CA ARG A 114 -17.62 13.06 -12.17
C ARG A 114 -17.68 14.57 -11.92
N TRP A 115 -16.91 15.37 -12.66
CA TRP A 115 -16.90 16.83 -12.52
C TRP A 115 -17.87 17.56 -13.49
N HIS A 116 -18.57 16.85 -14.36
CA HIS A 116 -19.45 17.44 -15.40
C HIS A 116 -20.96 17.36 -15.12
N HIS A 117 -21.38 17.10 -13.88
CA HIS A 117 -22.77 17.33 -13.47
C HIS A 117 -22.89 18.62 -12.64
N PRO A 118 -22.95 19.82 -13.26
CA PRO A 118 -23.65 20.91 -12.60
C PRO A 118 -25.10 20.45 -12.48
N ALA A 119 -25.58 20.34 -11.23
CA ALA A 119 -27.00 20.16 -10.96
C ALA A 119 -27.76 21.30 -11.65
N GLY A 120 -28.49 20.96 -12.72
CA GLY A 120 -29.39 21.83 -13.46
C GLY A 120 -30.77 21.21 -13.47
#